data_AF-K6U6T5-F1
#
_entry.id   AF-K6U6T5-F1
#
_cell.length_a   1.000
_cell.length_b   1.000
_cell.length_c   1.000
_cell.angle_alpha   90.00
_cell.angle_beta   90.00
_cell.angle_gamma   90.00
#
_symmetry.space_group_name_H-M   'P 1'
#
loop_
_entity.id
_entity.type
_entity.pdbx_description
1 polymer ?
#
loop_
_entity_poly.entity_id
_entity_poly.type
_entity_poly.pdbx_seq_one_letter_code
_entity_poly.pdbx_strand_id
1 'polypeptide(L)'
;MDNIIIFLIGLKTHPILTFLAIIILGLFIPVILPKKLKLPTFICSFIIFSLCFLNFFAGHLLTNFLIDKFGVNGQGVVEDISQTSNLYNDEPVLRYNVNIKQNNNDTISTYCLTSDFNIAHTDSLNEYSFPQPGIKFNVRFIKEYPRAFVIIANDDSEYSKTLKIKN
;
A
#
# COMPACT_ATOMS: atom_id res chain seq x y z
N MET A 1 13.95 11.55 2.56
CA MET A 1 12.59 11.46 1.98
C MET A 1 12.01 10.08 2.29
N ASP A 2 12.83 9.04 2.14
CA ASP A 2 12.53 7.63 2.42
C ASP A 2 11.92 7.39 3.81
N ASN A 3 12.44 8.03 4.87
CA ASN A 3 11.89 7.90 6.22
C ASN A 3 10.43 8.35 6.35
N ILE A 4 10.02 9.41 5.63
CA ILE A 4 8.63 9.91 5.65
C ILE A 4 7.72 8.94 4.91
N ILE A 5 8.20 8.39 3.78
CA ILE A 5 7.45 7.40 3.00
C ILE A 5 7.26 6.11 3.81
N ILE A 6 8.34 5.59 4.41
CA ILE A 6 8.29 4.42 5.29
C ILE A 6 7.35 4.68 6.47
N PHE A 7 7.39 5.87 7.06
CA PHE A 7 6.47 6.25 8.14
C PHE A 7 5.00 6.22 7.69
N LEU A 8 4.67 6.81 6.54
CA LEU A 8 3.30 6.84 6.01
C LEU A 8 2.80 5.42 5.65
N ILE A 9 3.66 4.59 5.07
CA ILE A 9 3.37 3.18 4.77
C ILE A 9 3.18 2.36 6.05
N GLY A 10 4.02 2.60 7.06
CA GLY A 10 3.91 1.99 8.38
C GLY A 10 2.60 2.37 9.07
N LEU A 11 2.20 3.64 8.99
CA LEU A 11 0.93 4.13 9.51
C LEU A 11 -0.26 3.40 8.85
N LYS A 12 -0.26 3.24 7.52
CA LYS A 12 -1.28 2.43 6.81
C LYS A 12 -1.32 0.98 7.29
N THR A 13 -0.17 0.39 7.60
CA THR A 13 -0.09 -1.01 8.04
C THR A 13 -0.74 -1.23 9.42
N HIS A 14 -0.80 -0.19 10.25
CA HIS A 14 -1.30 -0.27 11.62
C HIS A 14 -2.50 0.69 11.83
N PRO A 15 -3.71 0.33 11.37
CA PRO A 15 -4.88 1.21 11.42
C PRO A 15 -5.25 1.65 12.84
N ILE A 16 -5.00 0.81 13.85
CA ILE A 16 -5.21 1.15 15.27
C ILE A 16 -4.25 2.27 15.72
N LEU A 17 -2.97 2.20 15.36
CA LEU A 17 -2.00 3.25 15.70
C LEU A 17 -2.35 4.56 14.99
N THR A 18 -2.81 4.48 13.74
CA THR A 18 -3.33 5.62 12.98
C THR A 18 -4.53 6.24 13.68
N PHE A 19 -5.48 5.42 14.11
CA PHE A 19 -6.66 5.88 14.84
C PHE A 19 -6.31 6.53 16.18
N LEU A 20 -5.37 5.96 16.94
CA LEU A 20 -4.87 6.56 18.18
C LEU A 20 -4.16 7.89 17.92
N ALA A 21 -3.36 7.99 16.85
CA ALA A 21 -2.71 9.25 16.46
C ALA A 21 -3.75 10.31 16.10
N ILE A 22 -4.82 9.96 15.37
CA ILE A 22 -5.94 10.86 15.05
C ILE A 22 -6.58 11.42 16.32
N ILE A 23 -6.86 10.55 17.31
CA ILE A 23 -7.44 10.95 18.59
C ILE A 23 -6.52 11.90 19.36
N ILE A 24 -5.24 11.53 19.51
CA ILE A 24 -4.28 12.32 20.29
C ILE A 24 -4.06 13.70 19.66
N LEU A 25 -3.85 13.74 18.34
CA LEU A 25 -3.57 14.96 17.62
C LEU A 25 -4.81 15.86 17.56
N GLY A 26 -5.99 15.30 17.29
CA GLY A 26 -7.24 16.06 17.12
C GLY A 26 -7.90 16.51 18.43
N LEU A 27 -7.82 15.71 19.50
CA LEU A 27 -8.54 15.99 20.75
C LEU A 27 -7.62 16.47 21.88
N PHE A 28 -6.44 15.89 22.06
CA PHE A 28 -5.62 16.17 23.25
C PHE A 28 -4.70 17.40 23.08
N ILE A 29 -4.04 17.53 21.92
CA ILE A 29 -3.10 18.64 21.68
C ILE A 29 -3.75 20.03 21.80
N PRO A 30 -4.94 20.30 21.23
CA PRO A 30 -5.58 21.61 21.34
C PRO A 30 -6.01 21.98 22.77
N VAL A 31 -6.28 20.97 23.60
CA VAL A 31 -6.78 21.13 24.98
C VAL A 31 -5.64 21.45 25.95
N ILE A 32 -4.48 20.82 25.76
CA ILE A 32 -3.34 20.91 26.70
C ILE A 32 -2.51 22.18 26.49
N LEU A 33 -2.56 22.81 25.30
CA LEU A 33 -1.67 23.92 24.95
C LEU A 33 -2.11 25.30 25.48
N PRO A 34 -1.15 26.18 25.85
CA PRO A 34 -1.43 27.51 26.35
C PRO A 34 -2.07 28.42 25.28
N LYS A 35 -2.96 29.32 25.69
CA LYS A 35 -3.81 30.18 24.82
C LYS A 35 -3.05 30.91 23.69
N LYS A 36 -1.78 31.26 23.89
CA LYS A 36 -0.94 31.97 22.91
C LYS A 36 -0.50 31.10 21.71
N LEU A 37 -0.45 29.78 21.84
CA LEU A 37 -0.11 28.85 20.75
C LEU A 37 -1.35 28.19 20.12
N LYS A 38 -2.56 28.47 20.63
CA LYS A 38 -3.76 27.72 20.25
C LYS A 38 -4.10 27.81 18.76
N LEU A 39 -4.01 28.98 18.13
CA LEU A 39 -4.43 29.12 16.73
C LEU A 39 -3.53 28.35 15.74
N PRO A 40 -2.19 28.56 15.69
CA PRO A 40 -1.34 27.83 14.75
C PRO A 40 -1.30 26.33 15.07
N THR A 41 -1.31 25.94 16.34
CA THR A 41 -1.28 24.52 16.68
C THR A 41 -2.62 23.82 16.42
N PHE A 42 -3.75 24.51 16.59
CA PHE A 42 -5.06 24.00 16.18
C PHE A 42 -5.13 23.80 14.67
N ILE A 43 -4.63 24.75 13.87
CA ILE A 43 -4.54 24.61 12.41
C ILE A 43 -3.66 23.41 12.03
N CYS A 44 -2.47 23.29 12.61
CA CYS A 44 -1.58 22.13 12.36
C CYS A 44 -2.24 20.80 12.75
N SER A 45 -2.85 20.73 13.93
CA SER A 45 -3.57 19.55 14.43
C SER A 45 -4.72 19.16 13.48
N PHE A 46 -5.51 20.14 13.03
CA PHE A 46 -6.60 19.91 12.09
C PHE A 46 -6.12 19.40 10.72
N ILE A 47 -5.01 19.94 10.21
CA ILE A 47 -4.38 19.48 8.97
C ILE A 47 -3.90 18.04 9.12
N ILE A 48 -3.18 17.71 10.19
CA ILE A 48 -2.67 16.35 10.41
C ILE A 48 -3.82 15.36 10.63
N PHE A 49 -4.84 15.74 11.41
CA PHE A 49 -6.07 14.97 11.56
C PHE A 49 -6.71 14.65 10.21
N SER A 50 -6.89 15.66 9.36
CA SER A 50 -7.47 15.49 8.01
C SER A 50 -6.62 14.57 7.15
N LEU A 51 -5.29 14.69 7.19
CA LEU A 51 -4.38 13.81 6.46
C LEU A 51 -4.45 12.36 6.97
N CYS A 52 -4.49 12.13 8.28
CA CYS A 52 -4.63 10.80 8.85
C CYS A 52 -6.01 10.18 8.53
N PHE A 53 -7.07 10.98 8.58
CA PHE A 53 -8.42 10.55 8.21
C PHE A 53 -8.49 10.16 6.73
N LEU A 54 -7.96 11.00 5.83
CA LEU A 54 -7.85 10.68 4.41
C LEU A 54 -7.00 9.41 4.18
N ASN A 55 -5.90 9.25 4.91
CA ASN A 55 -5.07 8.05 4.83
C ASN A 55 -5.79 6.80 5.37
N PHE A 56 -6.76 6.92 6.26
CA PHE A 56 -7.55 5.78 6.72
C PHE A 56 -8.45 5.22 5.60
N PHE A 57 -9.09 6.11 4.82
CA PHE A 57 -10.00 5.71 3.74
C PHE A 57 -9.30 5.46 2.40
N ALA A 58 -8.39 6.36 2.02
CA ALA A 58 -7.68 6.35 0.74
C ALA A 58 -6.21 5.94 0.87
N GLY A 59 -5.83 5.34 2.01
CA GLY A 59 -4.43 5.00 2.29
C GLY A 59 -3.83 4.03 1.30
N HIS A 60 -4.61 3.11 0.74
CA HIS A 60 -4.15 2.22 -0.33
C HIS A 60 -3.77 3.00 -1.60
N LEU A 61 -4.56 4.00 -2.01
CA LEU A 61 -4.24 4.86 -3.15
C LEU A 61 -2.96 5.66 -2.92
N LEU A 62 -2.85 6.31 -1.76
CA LEU A 62 -1.66 7.10 -1.42
C LEU A 62 -0.42 6.20 -1.31
N THR A 63 -0.55 5.05 -0.65
CA THR A 63 0.54 4.07 -0.50
C THR A 63 0.98 3.56 -1.87
N ASN A 64 0.05 3.16 -2.74
CA ASN A 64 0.36 2.69 -4.07
C ASN A 64 1.04 3.78 -4.90
N PHE A 65 0.55 5.02 -4.85
CA PHE A 65 1.17 6.14 -5.54
C PHE A 65 2.60 6.40 -5.06
N LEU A 66 2.84 6.36 -3.75
CA LEU A 66 4.19 6.56 -3.19
C LEU A 66 5.15 5.42 -3.57
N ILE A 67 4.69 4.17 -3.51
CA ILE A 67 5.49 3.01 -3.90
C ILE A 67 5.75 3.01 -5.40
N ASP A 68 4.74 3.33 -6.21
CA ASP A 68 4.92 3.46 -7.65
C ASP A 68 5.94 4.56 -7.95
N LYS A 69 5.84 5.74 -7.33
CA LYS A 69 6.77 6.85 -7.66
C LYS A 69 8.19 6.67 -7.13
N PHE A 70 8.36 6.09 -5.94
CA PHE A 70 9.64 6.08 -5.20
C PHE A 70 10.21 4.69 -4.93
N GLY A 71 9.46 3.62 -5.21
CA GLY A 71 9.91 2.25 -5.03
C GLY A 71 11.00 1.85 -6.04
N VAL A 72 11.78 0.86 -5.66
CA VAL A 72 12.76 0.24 -6.55
C VAL A 72 12.07 -0.78 -7.46
N ASN A 73 12.55 -0.90 -8.69
CA ASN A 73 12.04 -1.88 -9.65
C ASN A 73 12.44 -3.30 -9.26
N GLY A 74 11.54 -4.25 -9.50
CA GLY A 74 11.80 -5.68 -9.42
C GLY A 74 10.86 -6.49 -10.30
N GLN A 75 11.12 -7.80 -10.37
CA GLN A 75 10.24 -8.75 -11.03
C GLN A 75 9.68 -9.72 -10.00
N GLY A 76 8.35 -9.78 -9.90
CA GLY A 76 7.61 -10.67 -9.03
C GLY A 76 7.14 -11.93 -9.76
N VAL A 77 7.00 -13.00 -8.99
CA VAL A 77 6.24 -14.20 -9.38
C VAL A 77 5.45 -14.69 -8.16
N VAL A 78 4.19 -15.05 -8.38
CA VAL A 78 3.38 -15.71 -7.35
C VAL A 78 3.84 -17.16 -7.27
N GLU A 79 4.27 -17.58 -6.09
CA GLU A 79 4.68 -18.97 -5.81
C GLU A 79 3.45 -19.83 -5.54
N ASP A 80 2.59 -19.38 -4.63
CA ASP A 80 1.36 -20.05 -4.26
C ASP A 80 0.29 -19.06 -3.78
N ILE A 81 -0.94 -19.55 -3.72
CA ILE A 81 -2.09 -18.84 -3.18
C ILE A 81 -2.67 -19.68 -2.05
N SER A 82 -2.81 -19.06 -0.88
CA SER A 82 -3.38 -19.69 0.32
C SER A 82 -4.60 -18.93 0.82
N GLN A 83 -5.59 -19.66 1.33
CA GLN A 83 -6.75 -19.05 1.98
C GLN A 83 -6.35 -18.51 3.36
N THR A 84 -6.87 -17.34 3.71
CA THR A 84 -6.80 -16.84 5.09
C THR A 84 -8.10 -17.13 5.83
N SER A 85 -8.11 -16.96 7.15
CA SER A 85 -9.33 -17.02 7.96
C SER A 85 -10.22 -15.78 7.83
N ASN A 86 -9.80 -14.77 7.05
CA ASN A 86 -10.47 -13.48 6.98
C ASN A 86 -11.43 -13.42 5.79
N LEU A 87 -12.56 -12.73 6.01
CA LEU A 87 -13.53 -12.38 4.98
C LEU A 87 -13.53 -10.86 4.79
N TYR A 88 -13.69 -10.41 3.55
CA TYR A 88 -13.91 -9.01 3.21
C TYR A 88 -15.14 -8.92 2.32
N ASN A 89 -16.22 -8.31 2.81
CA ASN A 89 -17.53 -8.30 2.16
C ASN A 89 -18.03 -9.72 1.82
N ASP A 90 -17.97 -10.63 2.80
CA ASP A 90 -18.35 -12.05 2.68
C ASP A 90 -17.53 -12.88 1.67
N GLU A 91 -16.50 -12.30 1.05
CA GLU A 91 -15.57 -12.99 0.15
C GLU A 91 -14.28 -13.38 0.89
N PRO A 92 -13.70 -14.57 0.61
CA PRO A 92 -12.45 -15.00 1.22
C PRO A 92 -11.29 -14.10 0.85
N VAL A 93 -10.59 -13.60 1.87
CA VAL A 93 -9.30 -12.93 1.69
C VAL A 93 -8.24 -13.99 1.40
N LEU A 94 -7.64 -13.92 0.23
CA LEU A 94 -6.56 -14.82 -0.18
C LEU A 94 -5.21 -14.15 0.07
N ARG A 95 -4.21 -14.96 0.41
CA ARG A 95 -2.81 -14.58 0.48
C ARG A 95 -2.09 -15.08 -0.76
N TYR A 96 -1.42 -14.18 -1.45
CA TYR A 96 -0.53 -14.47 -2.56
C TYR A 96 0.90 -14.42 -2.03
N ASN A 97 1.58 -15.56 -1.97
CA ASN A 97 2.99 -15.62 -1.61
C ASN A 97 3.82 -15.27 -2.86
N VAL A 98 4.69 -14.29 -2.74
CA VAL A 98 5.38 -13.65 -3.87
C VAL A 98 6.88 -13.66 -3.64
N ASN A 99 7.62 -14.06 -4.66
CA ASN A 99 9.06 -13.89 -4.71
C ASN A 99 9.39 -12.71 -5.63
N ILE A 100 10.06 -11.70 -5.08
CA ILE A 100 10.54 -10.53 -5.83
C ILE A 100 12.03 -10.68 -6.08
N LYS A 101 12.44 -10.59 -7.34
CA LYS A 101 13.85 -10.55 -7.76
C LYS A 101 14.25 -9.13 -8.09
N GLN A 102 15.33 -8.67 -7.47
CA GLN A 102 16.03 -7.45 -7.84
C GLN A 102 17.15 -7.78 -8.83
N ASN A 103 17.57 -6.82 -9.66
CA ASN A 103 18.63 -6.98 -10.68
C ASN A 103 19.96 -7.59 -10.18
N ASN A 104 20.21 -7.62 -8.86
CA ASN A 104 21.40 -8.20 -8.24
C ASN A 104 21.22 -9.66 -7.77
N ASN A 105 20.23 -10.39 -8.30
CA ASN A 105 19.96 -11.81 -8.02
C ASN A 105 19.44 -12.16 -6.61
N ASP A 106 19.32 -11.19 -5.70
CA ASP A 106 18.65 -11.38 -4.42
C ASP A 106 17.15 -11.63 -4.64
N THR A 107 16.67 -12.76 -4.13
CA THR A 107 15.25 -13.12 -4.13
C THR A 107 14.68 -12.82 -2.75
N ILE A 108 13.63 -12.00 -2.72
CA ILE A 108 12.94 -11.59 -1.50
C ILE A 108 11.58 -12.25 -1.49
N SER A 109 11.34 -13.12 -0.51
CA SER A 109 10.03 -13.71 -0.28
C SER A 109 9.16 -12.77 0.55
N THR A 110 7.96 -12.49 0.05
CA THR A 110 6.97 -11.59 0.65
C THR A 110 5.56 -12.10 0.33
N TYR A 111 4.52 -11.36 0.71
CA TYR A 111 3.15 -11.68 0.35
C TYR A 111 2.28 -10.42 0.24
N CYS A 112 1.19 -10.52 -0.51
CA CYS A 112 0.07 -9.58 -0.44
C CYS A 112 -1.24 -10.32 -0.20
N LEU A 113 -2.23 -9.58 0.30
CA LEU A 113 -3.60 -10.05 0.44
C LEU A 113 -4.48 -9.48 -0.68
N THR A 114 -5.55 -10.18 -1.04
CA THR A 114 -6.55 -9.64 -1.99
C THR A 114 -7.13 -8.31 -1.53
N SER A 115 -7.24 -8.12 -0.20
CA SER A 115 -7.71 -6.88 0.43
C SER A 115 -6.67 -5.75 0.45
N ASP A 116 -5.43 -5.97 -0.01
CA ASP A 116 -4.41 -4.91 -0.02
C ASP A 116 -4.56 -3.94 -1.21
N PHE A 117 -5.27 -4.35 -2.27
CA PHE A 117 -5.53 -3.54 -3.47
C PHE A 117 -4.27 -2.90 -4.07
N ASN A 118 -3.17 -3.65 -4.18
CA ASN A 118 -1.85 -3.13 -4.53
C ASN A 118 -1.49 -3.27 -6.03
N ILE A 119 -2.46 -3.03 -6.92
CA ILE A 119 -2.24 -2.99 -8.38
C ILE A 119 -2.22 -1.51 -8.79
N ALA A 120 -1.11 -1.04 -9.40
CA ALA A 120 -1.06 0.26 -10.04
C ALA A 120 -1.41 0.12 -11.52
N HIS A 121 -2.35 0.95 -11.94
CA HIS A 121 -2.79 1.03 -13.32
C HIS A 121 -2.98 2.49 -13.70
N THR A 122 -2.63 2.83 -14.93
CA THR A 122 -2.87 4.16 -15.53
C THR A 122 -4.17 4.23 -16.31
N ASP A 123 -4.80 3.07 -16.57
CA ASP A 123 -5.94 2.98 -17.47
C ASP A 123 -7.21 2.67 -16.67
N SER A 124 -8.37 3.00 -17.24
CA SER A 124 -9.69 2.80 -16.64
C SER A 124 -10.24 1.37 -16.85
N LEU A 125 -9.38 0.34 -16.96
CA LEU A 125 -9.91 -1.01 -17.11
C LEU A 125 -10.67 -1.35 -15.82
N ASN A 126 -11.94 -1.71 -15.97
CA ASN A 126 -12.85 -1.84 -14.84
C ASN A 126 -12.60 -3.08 -13.99
N GLU A 127 -11.73 -4.00 -14.44
CA GLU A 127 -11.48 -5.27 -13.75
C GLU A 127 -10.00 -5.67 -13.86
N TYR A 128 -9.30 -5.63 -12.73
CA TYR A 128 -7.96 -6.19 -12.58
C TYR A 128 -8.02 -7.44 -11.69
N SER A 129 -7.41 -8.52 -12.14
CA SER A 129 -7.22 -9.73 -11.35
C SER A 129 -5.75 -9.87 -10.97
N PHE A 130 -5.47 -10.34 -9.76
CA PHE A 130 -4.10 -10.64 -9.35
C PHE A 130 -3.42 -11.68 -10.28
N PRO A 131 -2.08 -11.61 -10.45
CA PRO A 131 -1.33 -12.60 -11.23
C PRO A 131 -1.56 -14.02 -10.70
N GLN A 132 -1.67 -14.99 -11.61
CA GLN A 132 -1.74 -16.41 -11.25
C GLN A 132 -0.35 -16.97 -10.90
N PRO A 133 -0.26 -18.10 -10.18
CA PRO A 133 1.01 -18.73 -9.86
C PRO A 133 1.87 -18.98 -11.10
N GLY A 134 3.17 -18.71 -10.99
CA GLY A 134 4.14 -18.87 -12.08
C GLY A 134 4.16 -17.74 -13.13
N ILE A 135 3.17 -16.85 -13.17
CA ILE A 135 3.16 -15.70 -14.09
C ILE A 135 4.06 -14.60 -13.56
N LYS A 136 4.97 -14.11 -14.41
CA LYS A 136 5.86 -12.99 -14.08
C LYS A 136 5.17 -11.64 -14.25
N PHE A 137 5.39 -10.75 -13.30
CA PHE A 137 4.90 -9.37 -13.32
C PHE A 137 5.99 -8.41 -12.85
N ASN A 138 6.00 -7.18 -13.34
CA ASN A 138 6.89 -6.18 -12.77
C ASN A 138 6.25 -5.56 -11.53
N VAL A 139 7.11 -5.18 -10.59
CA VAL A 139 6.72 -4.55 -9.33
C VAL A 139 7.60 -3.35 -9.05
N ARG A 140 7.03 -2.41 -8.28
CA ARG A 140 7.82 -1.46 -7.49
C ARG A 140 7.63 -1.75 -6.02
N PHE A 141 8.69 -1.67 -5.23
CA PHE A 141 8.63 -1.99 -3.80
C PHE A 141 9.59 -1.14 -2.98
N ILE A 142 9.34 -1.04 -1.67
CA ILE A 142 10.27 -0.41 -0.73
C ILE A 142 11.25 -1.49 -0.24
N LYS A 143 12.54 -1.30 -0.45
CA LYS A 143 13.57 -2.33 -0.17
C LYS A 143 13.61 -2.71 1.32
N GLU A 144 13.45 -1.73 2.20
CA GLU A 144 13.44 -1.90 3.65
C GLU A 144 12.13 -2.53 4.16
N TYR A 145 11.06 -2.51 3.37
CA TYR A 145 9.77 -3.11 3.71
C TYR A 145 9.11 -3.76 2.48
N PRO A 146 9.59 -4.94 2.03
CA PRO A 146 9.17 -5.58 0.77
C PRO A 146 7.71 -6.03 0.71
N ARG A 147 6.99 -6.02 1.84
CA ARG A 147 5.54 -6.21 1.88
C ARG A 147 4.78 -5.01 1.30
N ALA A 148 5.38 -3.83 1.33
CA ALA A 148 4.90 -2.66 0.61
C ALA A 148 5.43 -2.68 -0.82
N PHE A 149 4.67 -3.35 -1.69
CA PHE A 149 4.93 -3.39 -3.12
C PHE A 149 3.65 -3.16 -3.90
N VAL A 150 3.82 -2.75 -5.14
CA VAL A 150 2.76 -2.51 -6.11
C VAL A 150 3.05 -3.31 -7.37
N ILE A 151 2.03 -4.00 -7.86
CA ILE A 151 2.04 -4.73 -9.12
C ILE A 151 1.75 -3.74 -10.24
N ILE A 152 2.62 -3.66 -11.23
CA ILE A 152 2.44 -2.76 -12.36
C ILE A 152 1.56 -3.44 -13.41
N ALA A 153 0.40 -2.85 -13.68
CA ALA A 153 -0.44 -3.20 -14.82
C ALA A 153 -0.12 -2.28 -16.01
N ASN A 154 -0.33 -2.77 -17.23
CA ASN A 154 -0.13 -2.05 -18.50
C ASN A 154 1.33 -1.83 -18.92
N ASP A 155 2.22 -2.72 -18.50
CA ASP A 155 3.61 -2.77 -18.96
C ASP A 155 3.85 -3.93 -19.96
N ASP A 156 5.11 -4.31 -20.16
CA ASP A 156 5.56 -5.36 -21.07
C ASP A 156 5.64 -6.76 -20.43
N SER A 157 5.25 -6.89 -19.15
CA SER A 157 5.30 -8.17 -18.42
C SER A 157 4.30 -9.21 -18.95
N GLU A 158 4.53 -10.48 -18.63
CA GLU A 158 3.62 -11.58 -18.99
C GLU A 158 2.22 -11.32 -18.41
N TYR A 159 2.14 -10.90 -17.14
CA TYR A 159 0.91 -10.50 -16.48
C TYR A 159 0.12 -9.44 -17.25
N SER A 160 0.75 -8.32 -17.61
CA SER A 160 0.08 -7.24 -18.37
C SER A 160 -0.44 -7.71 -19.73
N LYS A 161 0.24 -8.66 -20.37
CA LYS A 161 -0.25 -9.29 -21.61
C LYS A 161 -1.49 -10.15 -21.38
N THR A 162 -1.55 -10.89 -20.27
CA THR A 162 -2.74 -11.70 -19.93
C THR A 162 -3.98 -10.84 -19.67
N LEU A 163 -3.81 -9.66 -19.05
CA LEU A 163 -4.91 -8.72 -18.84
C LEU A 163 -5.51 -8.17 -20.14
N LYS A 164 -4.67 -7.94 -21.17
CA LYS A 164 -5.11 -7.44 -22.47
C LYS A 164 -5.86 -8.47 -23.32
N ILE A 165 -5.63 -9.76 -23.07
CA ILE A 165 -6.32 -10.85 -23.78
C ILE A 165 -7.72 -11.09 -23.20
N LYS A 166 -7.90 -10.77 -21.91
CA LYS A 166 -9.14 -11.01 -21.17
C LYS A 166 -10.19 -9.89 -21.36
N ASN A 167 -9.77 -8.74 -21.89
CA ASN A 167 -10.60 -7.57 -22.21
C ASN A 167 -10.78 -7.46 -23.73
#